data_AF-A0A523XQF7-F1
#
_entry.id   AF-A0A523XQF7-F1
#
_cell.length_a   1.000
_cell.length_b   1.000
_cell.length_c   1.000
_cell.angle_alpha   90.00
_cell.angle_beta   90.00
_cell.angle_gamma   90.00
#
_symmetry.space_group_name_H-M   'P 1'
#
loop_
_entity.id
_entity.type
_entity.pdbx_description
1 polymer ?
#
loop_
_entity_poly.entity_id
_entity_poly.type
_entity_poly.pdbx_seq_one_letter_code
_entity_poly.pdbx_strand_id
1 'polypeptide(L)' 'MHQLKHQVSLEIPFEQVGIKDSFWSEKLKVNSEKAIFHQWKKLEESKTIENFRIIQGEKEAFREG' A
#
# COMPACT_ATOMS: atom_id res chain seq x y z
N MET A 1 -40.90 -21.00 4.25
CA MET A 1 -39.71 -20.17 4.51
C MET A 1 -38.50 -20.87 3.92
N HIS A 2 -37.89 -20.32 2.87
CA HIS A 2 -36.67 -20.87 2.26
C HIS A 2 -35.50 -20.02 2.76
N GLN A 3 -34.65 -20.59 3.61
CA GLN A 3 -33.41 -19.95 4.05
C GLN A 3 -32.40 -19.99 2.90
N LEU A 4 -32.02 -18.82 2.40
CA LEU A 4 -30.92 -18.66 1.46
C LEU A 4 -29.62 -18.99 2.19
N LYS A 5 -28.95 -20.08 1.79
CA LYS A 5 -27.59 -20.38 2.23
C LYS A 5 -26.67 -19.31 1.65
N HIS A 6 -26.16 -18.42 2.49
CA HIS A 6 -25.08 -17.52 2.08
C HIS A 6 -23.83 -18.37 1.81
N GLN A 7 -23.48 -18.49 0.54
CA GLN A 7 -22.23 -19.11 0.12
C GLN A 7 -21.09 -18.15 0.48
N VAL A 8 -20.25 -18.56 1.44
CA VAL A 8 -19.05 -17.80 1.81
C VAL A 8 -18.04 -17.94 0.67
N SER A 9 -17.65 -16.81 0.05
CA SER A 9 -16.55 -16.80 -0.90
C SER A 9 -15.23 -16.95 -0.16
N LEU A 10 -14.42 -17.94 -0.55
CA LEU A 10 -13.05 -18.06 -0.11
C LEU A 10 -12.19 -17.10 -0.94
N GLU A 11 -11.42 -16.23 -0.28
CA GLU A 11 -10.45 -15.37 -0.94
C GLU A 11 -9.24 -16.19 -1.41
N ILE A 12 -8.69 -15.84 -2.57
CA ILE A 12 -7.44 -16.41 -3.08
C ILE A 12 -6.31 -15.41 -2.78
N PRO A 13 -5.27 -15.79 -2.02
CA PRO A 13 -4.14 -14.91 -1.72
C PRO A 13 -3.44 -14.43 -3.01
N PHE A 14 -3.03 -13.17 -3.05
CA PHE A 14 -2.45 -12.58 -4.27
C PHE A 14 -1.11 -13.22 -4.65
N GLU A 15 -0.38 -13.76 -3.67
CA GLU A 15 0.89 -14.47 -3.86
C GLU A 15 0.73 -15.75 -4.70
N GLN A 16 -0.49 -16.29 -4.75
CA GLN A 16 -0.83 -17.47 -5.55
C GLN A 16 -1.28 -17.10 -6.97
N VAL A 17 -1.39 -15.81 -7.29
CA VAL A 17 -1.92 -15.32 -8.56
C VAL A 17 -0.83 -14.61 -9.37
N GLY A 18 -0.38 -15.25 -10.44
CA GLY A 18 0.53 -14.64 -11.42
C GLY A 18 -0.24 -13.88 -12.50
N ILE A 19 -0.19 -12.55 -12.47
CA ILE A 19 -0.76 -11.67 -13.51
C ILE A 19 0.21 -11.61 -14.70
N LYS A 20 -0.27 -11.96 -15.90
CA LYS A 20 0.57 -12.09 -17.12
C LYS A 20 0.00 -11.36 -18.35
N ASP A 21 -1.07 -10.60 -18.21
CA ASP A 21 -1.65 -9.86 -19.34
C ASP A 21 -0.91 -8.54 -19.59
N SER A 22 -1.07 -7.98 -20.79
CA SER A 22 -0.37 -6.76 -21.20
C SER A 22 -0.85 -5.49 -20.49
N PHE A 23 -2.07 -5.48 -19.94
CA PHE A 23 -2.63 -4.29 -19.32
C PHE A 23 -2.21 -4.15 -17.86
N TRP A 24 -2.37 -5.20 -17.05
CA TRP A 24 -2.05 -5.16 -15.63
C TRP A 24 -0.58 -5.36 -15.33
N SER A 25 0.13 -6.20 -16.11
CA SER A 25 1.57 -6.43 -15.88
C SER A 25 2.38 -5.13 -15.97
N GLU A 26 2.06 -4.25 -16.91
CA GLU A 26 2.71 -2.95 -17.04
C GLU A 26 2.45 -2.04 -15.83
N LYS A 27 1.24 -2.08 -15.25
CA LYS A 27 0.91 -1.30 -14.05
C LYS A 27 1.63 -1.82 -12.82
N LEU A 28 1.71 -3.14 -12.66
CA LEU A 28 2.48 -3.77 -11.59
C LEU A 28 3.96 -3.38 -11.67
N LYS A 29 4.52 -3.37 -12.88
CA LYS A 29 5.88 -2.92 -13.15
C LYS A 29 6.08 -1.45 -12.78
N VAL A 30 5.21 -0.55 -13.23
CA VAL A 30 5.29 0.89 -12.84
C VAL A 30 5.20 1.04 -11.33
N ASN A 31 4.33 0.27 -10.67
CA ASN A 31 4.14 0.34 -9.23
C ASN A 31 5.42 -0.05 -8.47
N SER A 32 6.05 -1.18 -8.83
CA SER A 32 7.25 -1.68 -8.17
C SER A 32 8.50 -0.87 -8.50
N GLU A 33 8.63 -0.37 -9.73
CA GLU A 33 9.84 0.32 -10.19
C GLU A 33 9.84 1.83 -9.94
N LYS A 34 8.66 2.46 -9.85
CA LYS A 34 8.56 3.92 -9.82
C LYS A 34 7.63 4.46 -8.75
N ALA A 35 6.38 3.94 -8.69
CA ALA A 35 5.36 4.55 -7.85
C ALA A 35 5.72 4.48 -6.37
N ILE A 36 6.20 3.33 -5.89
CA ILE A 36 6.55 3.14 -4.48
C ILE A 36 7.66 4.10 -4.02
N PHE A 37 8.66 4.35 -4.87
CA PHE A 37 9.75 5.28 -4.55
C PHE A 37 9.29 6.74 -4.60
N HIS A 38 8.44 7.09 -5.57
CA HIS A 38 7.85 8.42 -5.62
C HIS A 38 6.99 8.69 -4.38
N GLN A 39 6.16 7.72 -3.98
CA GLN A 39 5.34 7.81 -2.77
C GLN A 39 6.18 7.96 -1.51
N TRP A 40 7.25 7.16 -1.38
CA TRP A 40 8.20 7.31 -0.27
C TRP A 40 8.75 8.74 -0.21
N LYS A 41 9.24 9.26 -1.34
CA LYS A 41 9.76 10.64 -1.41
C LYS A 41 8.70 11.65 -0.98
N LYS A 42 7.44 11.46 -1.40
CA LYS A 42 6.34 12.34 -1.02
C LYS A 42 6.06 12.31 0.49
N LEU A 43 6.16 11.15 1.12
CA LEU A 43 5.99 11.00 2.56
C LEU A 43 7.11 11.66 3.38
N GLU A 44 8.32 11.71 2.83
CA GLU A 44 9.42 12.51 3.39
C GLU A 44 9.16 14.02 3.19
N GLU A 45 8.80 14.44 1.97
CA GLU A 45 8.51 15.84 1.63
C GLU A 45 7.33 16.41 2.43
N SER A 46 6.29 15.62 2.68
CA SER A 46 5.11 16.00 3.47
C SER A 46 5.33 15.89 4.98
N LYS A 47 6.54 15.53 5.43
CA LYS A 47 6.88 15.31 6.85
C LYS A 47 6.04 14.23 7.53
N THR A 48 5.36 13.38 6.78
CA THR A 48 4.55 12.30 7.37
C THR A 48 5.44 11.27 8.06
N ILE A 49 6.54 10.86 7.43
CA ILE A 49 7.54 9.98 8.07
C ILE A 49 8.23 10.71 9.22
N GLU A 50 8.49 12.00 9.04
CA GLU A 50 9.14 12.84 10.05
C GLU A 50 8.35 12.89 11.37
N ASN A 51 7.03 12.95 11.30
CA ASN A 51 6.17 12.92 12.48
C ASN A 51 6.42 11.66 13.31
N PHE A 52 6.59 10.49 12.68
CA PHE A 52 6.89 9.25 13.38
C PHE A 52 8.27 9.28 14.07
N ARG A 53 9.29 9.86 13.42
CA ARG A 53 10.62 10.05 14.03
C ARG A 53 10.56 10.92 15.28
N ILE A 54 9.74 11.99 15.24
CA ILE A 54 9.48 12.84 16.41
C ILE A 54 8.80 12.04 17.53
N ILE A 55 7.79 11.21 17.23
CA ILE A 55 7.13 10.37 18.25
C ILE A 55 8.12 9.43 18.93
N GLN A 56 9.02 8.84 18.15
CA GLN A 56 10.02 7.90 18.64
C GLN A 56 11.15 8.58 19.43
N GLY A 57 11.22 9.91 19.42
CA GLY A 57 12.29 10.67 20.07
C GLY A 57 13.60 10.70 19.29
N GLU A 58 13.59 10.29 18.02
CA GLU A 58 14.76 10.34 17.14
C GLU A 58 15.06 11.77 16.65
N LYS A 59 14.10 12.69 16.82
CA LYS A 59 14.26 14.11 16.51
C LYS A 59 13.47 14.99 17.45
N GLU A 60 14.12 16.03 17.98
CA GLU A 60 13.43 17.11 18.70
C GLU A 60 12.91 18.17 17.72
N ALA A 61 11.65 18.03 17.34
CA ALA A 61 10.89 19.01 16.56
C ALA A 61 9.41 18.91 16.91
N PHE A 62 8.59 19.89 16.51
CA PHE A 62 7.14 19.80 16.65
C PHE A 62 6.54 19.03 15.45
N ARG A 63 5.50 18.22 15.69
CA ARG A 63 4.83 17.48 14.60
C ARG A 63 4.17 18.46 13.64
N GLU A 64 4.34 18.22 12.35
CA GLU A 64 3.73 19.04 11.30
C GLU A 64 2.78 18.16 10.48
N GLY A 65 1.49 18.48 10.53
CA GLY A 65 0.41 17.75 9.89
C GLY A 65 -0.92 18.45 10.07
#